data_AF-A0A7S0LI45-F1
#
_entry.id   AF-A0A7S0LI45-F1
#
_cell.length_a   1.000
_cell.length_b   1.000
_cell.length_c   1.000
_cell.angle_alpha   90.00
_cell.angle_beta   90.00
_cell.angle_gamma   90.00
#
_symmetry.space_group_name_H-M   'P 1'
#
loop_
_entity.id
_entity.type
_entity.pdbx_description
1 polymer ?
#
loop_
_entity_poly.entity_id
_entity_poly.type
_entity_poly.pdbx_seq_one_letter_code
_entity_poly.pdbx_strand_id
1 'polypeptide(L)'
;DALLNATLGHGDVADASGWSPYPGNCNQLVVRLREYVSVLCAHGGAMPEFVNPKYADGGRSAFKSPTRLECMMQDLPWLLPADAAVSFTAFDAELFYSPVKNSLPDAQKKAAA
;
A
#
# COMPACT_ATOMS: atom_id res chain seq x y z
N ASP A 1 3.11 8.53 2.38
CA ASP A 1 3.67 9.56 3.26
C ASP A 1 3.89 9.22 4.73
N ALA A 2 2.92 8.74 5.51
CA ALA A 2 3.16 8.55 6.96
C ALA A 2 4.43 7.72 7.26
N LEU A 3 4.64 6.63 6.52
CA LEU A 3 5.86 5.80 6.63
C LEU A 3 7.13 6.57 6.23
N LEU A 4 7.15 7.23 5.07
CA LEU A 4 8.32 7.97 4.58
C LEU A 4 8.67 9.13 5.52
N ASN A 5 7.67 9.86 6.03
CA ASN A 5 7.91 10.93 7.00
C ASN A 5 8.49 10.37 8.30
N ALA A 6 8.02 9.20 8.77
CA ALA A 6 8.56 8.57 9.97
C ALA A 6 10.00 8.05 9.78
N THR A 7 10.34 7.56 8.59
CA THR A 7 11.64 6.93 8.32
C THR A 7 12.70 7.91 7.82
N LEU A 8 12.31 8.90 7.01
CA LEU A 8 13.21 9.81 6.29
C LEU A 8 13.01 11.29 6.67
N GLY A 9 11.98 11.62 7.45
CA GLY A 9 11.68 12.99 7.85
C GLY A 9 10.96 13.83 6.77
N HIS A 10 10.62 13.24 5.62
CA HIS A 10 9.85 13.91 4.57
C HIS A 10 8.93 12.91 3.83
N GLY A 11 7.95 13.45 3.11
CA GLY A 11 7.04 12.67 2.26
C GLY A 11 7.67 12.21 0.96
N ASP A 12 6.87 11.55 0.12
CA ASP A 12 7.23 11.21 -1.24
C ASP A 12 7.33 12.47 -2.10
N VAL A 13 8.51 12.74 -2.65
CA VAL A 13 8.79 13.91 -3.48
C VAL A 13 9.34 13.43 -4.82
N ALA A 14 8.76 13.95 -5.91
CA ALA A 14 9.19 13.59 -7.25
C ALA A 14 10.67 13.96 -7.50
N ASP A 15 11.39 13.07 -8.18
CA ASP A 15 12.75 13.31 -8.62
C ASP A 15 12.79 14.13 -9.93
N ALA A 16 13.97 14.25 -10.54
CA ALA A 16 14.16 15.00 -11.78
C ALA A 16 13.33 14.48 -12.98
N SER A 17 12.85 13.23 -12.93
CA SER A 17 11.97 12.65 -13.94
C SER A 17 10.50 13.06 -13.78
N GLY A 18 10.14 13.69 -12.66
CA GLY A 18 8.75 14.03 -12.32
C GLY A 18 7.98 12.90 -11.64
N TRP A 19 8.65 11.78 -11.33
CA TRP A 19 8.06 10.62 -10.65
C TRP A 19 8.63 10.42 -9.26
N SER A 20 7.92 9.66 -8.42
CA SER A 20 8.49 9.19 -7.15
C SER A 20 9.77 8.38 -7.40
N PRO A 21 10.83 8.59 -6.60
CA PRO A 21 12.02 7.74 -6.64
C PRO A 21 11.76 6.34 -6.08
N TYR A 22 10.59 6.09 -5.46
CA TYR A 22 10.20 4.79 -4.92
C TYR A 22 9.24 4.06 -5.88
N PRO A 23 9.40 2.74 -6.06
CA PRO A 23 8.54 1.98 -6.95
C PRO A 23 7.10 1.90 -6.43
N GLY A 24 6.13 2.08 -7.34
CA GLY A 24 4.71 1.93 -7.05
C GLY A 24 4.30 0.46 -6.91
N ASN A 25 3.68 0.09 -5.79
CA ASN A 25 3.15 -1.25 -5.58
C ASN A 25 1.76 -1.40 -6.22
N CYS A 26 1.68 -2.22 -7.28
CA CYS A 26 0.42 -2.53 -7.98
C CYS A 26 -0.37 -3.70 -7.38
N ASN A 27 0.09 -4.23 -6.24
CA ASN A 27 -0.48 -5.35 -5.49
C ASN A 27 -0.46 -6.70 -6.24
N GLN A 28 0.53 -6.88 -7.12
CA GLN A 28 0.86 -8.16 -7.75
C GLN A 28 2.00 -8.82 -6.98
N LEU A 29 1.66 -9.75 -6.10
CA LEU A 29 2.61 -10.38 -5.18
C LEU A 29 3.07 -11.73 -5.73
N VAL A 30 4.37 -11.86 -6.01
CA VAL A 30 5.00 -13.14 -6.36
C VAL A 30 5.77 -13.62 -5.13
N VAL A 31 5.34 -14.73 -4.56
CA VAL A 31 5.88 -15.26 -3.31
C VAL A 31 6.50 -16.65 -3.52
N ARG A 32 7.60 -16.94 -2.82
CA ARG A 32 8.09 -18.32 -2.76
C ARG A 32 7.20 -19.11 -1.80
N LEU A 33 6.64 -20.20 -2.31
CA LEU A 33 5.59 -20.96 -1.61
C LEU A 33 6.03 -21.49 -0.24
N ARG A 34 7.27 -21.96 -0.11
CA ARG A 34 7.79 -22.52 1.15
C ARG A 34 7.78 -21.47 2.26
N GLU A 35 8.30 -20.28 1.99
CA GLU A 35 8.39 -19.16 2.92
C GLU A 35 6.99 -18.64 3.25
N TYR A 36 6.11 -18.52 2.24
CA TYR A 36 4.73 -18.14 2.44
C TYR A 36 4.00 -19.10 3.40
N VAL A 37 4.12 -20.42 3.18
CA VAL A 37 3.51 -21.43 4.05
C VAL A 37 4.10 -21.38 5.45
N SER A 38 5.41 -21.17 5.59
CA SER A 38 6.06 -21.03 6.90
C SER A 38 5.46 -19.87 7.70
N VAL A 39 5.29 -18.70 7.08
CA VAL A 39 4.68 -17.53 7.72
C VAL A 39 3.20 -17.80 8.04
N LEU A 40 2.46 -18.39 7.10
CA LEU A 40 1.06 -18.73 7.29
C LEU A 40 0.86 -19.66 8.50
N CYS A 41 1.68 -20.69 8.65
CA CYS A 41 1.65 -21.61 9.79
C CYS A 41 2.05 -20.92 11.10
N ALA A 42 3.06 -20.05 11.09
CA ALA A 42 3.54 -19.37 12.29
C ALA A 42 2.52 -18.36 12.84
N HIS A 43 1.82 -17.65 11.97
CA HIS A 43 0.90 -16.57 12.34
C HIS A 43 -0.58 -16.95 12.23
N GLY A 44 -0.91 -18.16 11.78
CA GLY A 44 -2.30 -18.57 11.53
C GLY A 44 -3.02 -17.72 10.49
N GLY A 45 -2.27 -17.04 9.61
CA GLY A 45 -2.80 -16.10 8.62
C GLY A 45 -3.11 -14.69 9.14
N ALA A 46 -2.79 -14.39 10.41
CA ALA A 46 -2.91 -13.03 10.92
C ALA A 46 -1.88 -12.10 10.25
N MET A 47 -2.33 -10.89 9.90
CA MET A 47 -1.53 -9.84 9.26
C MET A 47 -1.43 -8.62 10.17
N PRO A 48 -0.43 -7.75 10.01
CA PRO A 48 -0.39 -6.47 10.71
C PRO A 48 -1.67 -5.66 10.47
N GLU A 49 -2.25 -5.16 11.56
CA GLU A 49 -3.50 -4.43 11.54
C GLU A 49 -3.26 -2.92 11.64
N PHE A 50 -4.16 -2.15 11.04
CA PHE A 50 -4.21 -0.71 11.17
C PHE A 50 -5.67 -0.23 11.21
N VAL A 51 -5.86 1.05 11.49
CA VAL A 51 -7.18 1.71 11.45
C VAL A 51 -7.07 3.00 10.64
N ASN A 52 -8.07 3.28 9.80
CA ASN A 52 -8.13 4.48 8.97
C ASN A 52 -9.45 5.25 9.20
N PRO A 53 -9.62 5.88 10.38
CA PRO A 53 -10.86 6.55 10.73
C PRO A 53 -11.11 7.75 9.80
N LYS A 54 -12.36 7.88 9.36
CA LYS A 54 -12.84 9.10 8.69
C LYS A 54 -13.47 10.00 9.74
N TYR A 55 -12.91 11.18 9.94
CA TYR A 55 -13.39 12.15 10.91
C TYR A 55 -14.45 13.08 10.31
N ALA A 56 -15.37 13.56 11.14
CA ALA A 56 -16.43 14.48 10.73
C ALA A 56 -15.86 15.84 10.28
N ASP A 57 -14.78 16.27 10.93
CA ASP A 57 -14.09 17.53 10.68
C ASP A 57 -12.58 17.42 11.01
N GLY A 58 -11.87 18.55 10.91
CA GLY A 58 -10.44 18.65 11.21
C GLY A 58 -10.08 18.50 12.70
N GLY A 59 -11.05 18.58 13.61
CA GLY A 59 -10.84 18.43 15.05
C GLY A 59 -10.59 16.98 15.48
N ARG A 60 -10.92 16.01 14.62
CA ARG A 60 -10.68 14.57 14.81
C ARG A 60 -11.23 13.99 16.13
N SER A 61 -12.27 14.59 16.69
CA SER A 61 -12.92 14.14 17.94
C SER A 61 -14.12 13.23 17.71
N ALA A 62 -14.72 13.27 16.52
CA ALA A 62 -15.87 12.45 16.15
C ALA A 62 -15.67 11.77 14.79
N PHE A 63 -16.09 10.52 14.69
CA PHE A 63 -16.08 9.78 13.42
C PHE A 63 -17.26 10.20 12.54
N LYS A 64 -16.98 10.38 11.25
CA LYS A 64 -18.00 10.60 10.21
C LYS A 64 -18.82 9.33 9.94
N SER A 65 -18.20 8.18 10.13
CA SER A 65 -18.80 6.85 9.99
C SER A 65 -18.06 5.86 10.89
N PRO A 66 -18.68 4.74 11.31
CA PRO A 66 -17.98 3.69 12.06
C PRO A 66 -16.68 3.26 11.35
N THR A 67 -15.63 3.04 12.14
CA THR A 67 -14.34 2.55 11.66
C THR A 67 -14.13 1.09 12.09
N ARG A 68 -13.19 0.40 11.46
CA ARG A 68 -12.85 -0.99 11.76
C ARG A 68 -11.34 -1.19 11.66
N LEU A 69 -10.85 -2.29 12.21
CA LEU A 69 -9.51 -2.77 11.90
C LEU A 69 -9.46 -3.22 10.45
N GLU A 70 -8.35 -2.91 9.81
CA GLU A 70 -8.04 -3.29 8.43
C GLU A 70 -6.64 -3.92 8.43
N CYS A 71 -6.36 -4.77 7.45
CA CYS A 71 -5.01 -5.27 7.20
C CYS A 71 -4.76 -5.23 5.68
N MET A 72 -3.49 -5.29 5.30
CA MET A 72 -3.07 -5.25 3.91
C MET A 72 -2.32 -6.54 3.54
N MET A 73 -2.69 -7.15 2.41
CA MET A 73 -2.01 -8.38 1.96
C MET A 73 -0.54 -8.15 1.61
N GLN A 74 -0.19 -6.94 1.16
CA GLN A 74 1.18 -6.55 0.85
C GLN A 74 2.07 -6.28 2.07
N ASP A 75 1.52 -6.32 3.30
CA ASP A 75 2.31 -6.18 4.52
C ASP A 75 3.00 -7.49 4.93
N LEU A 76 2.87 -8.55 4.13
CA LEU A 76 3.54 -9.85 4.33
C LEU A 76 5.05 -9.72 4.65
N PRO A 77 5.83 -8.82 4.02
CA PRO A 77 7.24 -8.65 4.34
C PRO A 77 7.54 -8.33 5.81
N TRP A 78 6.58 -7.76 6.54
CA TRP A 78 6.75 -7.43 7.97
C TRP A 78 6.75 -8.66 8.87
N LEU A 79 6.25 -9.79 8.36
CA LEU A 79 6.21 -11.07 9.05
C LEU A 79 7.37 -11.99 8.65
N LEU A 80 8.18 -11.58 7.68
CA LEU A 80 9.36 -12.34 7.26
C LEU A 80 10.54 -12.12 8.22
N PRO A 81 11.48 -13.07 8.31
CA PRO A 81 12.77 -12.85 8.96
C PRO A 81 13.50 -11.61 8.41
N ALA A 82 14.29 -10.94 9.25
CA ALA A 82 14.99 -9.70 8.88
C ALA A 82 15.99 -9.87 7.71
N ASP A 83 16.47 -11.09 7.47
CA ASP A 83 17.38 -11.46 6.39
C ASP A 83 16.64 -12.00 5.14
N ALA A 84 15.30 -12.02 5.15
CA ALA A 84 14.53 -12.47 4.01
C ALA A 84 14.71 -11.55 2.79
N ALA A 85 14.91 -12.15 1.62
CA ALA A 85 15.02 -11.42 0.38
C ALA A 85 13.64 -10.89 -0.06
N VAL A 86 13.47 -9.57 -0.03
CA VAL A 86 12.27 -8.87 -0.49
C VAL A 86 12.69 -7.83 -1.51
N SER A 87 11.99 -7.77 -2.65
CA SER A 87 12.31 -6.84 -3.72
C SER A 87 11.08 -6.49 -4.54
N PHE A 88 11.25 -5.56 -5.48
CA PHE A 88 10.24 -5.12 -6.43
C PHE A 88 10.74 -5.37 -7.85
N THR A 89 9.84 -5.78 -8.74
CA THR A 89 10.10 -5.80 -10.17
C THR A 89 9.31 -4.67 -10.81
N ALA A 90 10.01 -3.68 -11.36
CA ALA A 90 9.39 -2.56 -12.03
C ALA A 90 9.10 -2.93 -13.49
N PHE A 91 7.88 -2.60 -13.93
CA PHE A 91 7.42 -2.76 -15.31
C PHE A 91 6.93 -1.41 -15.83
N ASP A 92 6.85 -1.29 -17.15
CA ASP A 92 6.20 -0.16 -17.79
C ASP A 92 4.70 -0.12 -17.44
N ALA A 93 4.23 1.05 -16.99
CA ALA A 93 2.87 1.20 -16.48
C ALA A 93 1.80 1.05 -17.57
N GLU A 94 2.07 1.49 -18.80
CA GLU A 94 1.09 1.46 -19.90
C GLU A 94 0.76 0.01 -20.30
N LEU A 95 1.75 -0.88 -20.20
CA LEU A 95 1.61 -2.29 -20.58
C LEU A 95 1.13 -3.18 -19.44
N PHE A 96 1.49 -2.89 -18.19
CA PHE A 96 1.30 -3.82 -17.06
C PHE A 96 0.33 -3.35 -15.97
N TYR A 97 -0.20 -2.13 -16.04
CA TYR A 97 -1.13 -1.60 -15.05
C TYR A 97 -2.44 -1.09 -15.64
N SER A 98 -3.45 -1.97 -15.70
CA SER A 98 -4.78 -1.65 -16.27
C SER A 98 -5.94 -1.91 -15.30
N PRO A 99 -6.00 -1.24 -14.12
CA PRO A 99 -7.07 -1.47 -13.16
C PRO A 99 -8.39 -0.80 -13.57
N VAL A 100 -9.50 -1.52 -13.49
CA VAL A 100 -10.84 -0.96 -13.61
C VAL A 100 -11.38 -0.64 -12.20
N LYS A 101 -11.01 0.53 -11.69
CA LYS A 101 -11.29 0.94 -10.29
C LYS A 101 -12.08 2.24 -10.12
N ASN A 102 -12.40 2.92 -11.22
CA ASN A 102 -13.12 4.20 -11.20
C ASN A 102 -14.43 4.07 -11.98
N SER A 103 -15.47 4.76 -11.50
CA SER A 103 -16.70 5.00 -12.26
C SER A 103 -16.43 5.97 -13.42
N LEU A 104 -17.30 6.02 -14.43
CA LEU A 104 -17.17 6.99 -15.54
C LEU A 104 -17.12 8.46 -15.06
N PRO A 105 -17.99 8.92 -14.13
CA PRO A 105 -17.88 10.26 -13.59
C PRO A 105 -16.56 10.55 -12.88
N ASP A 106 -16.01 9.59 -12.12
CA ASP A 106 -14.74 9.78 -11.42
C ASP A 106 -13.55 9.77 -12.39
N ALA A 107 -13.63 8.95 -13.45
CA ALA A 107 -12.63 8.94 -14.51
C ALA A 107 -12.60 10.28 -15.26
N GLN A 108 -13.77 10.84 -15.59
CA GLN A 108 -13.86 12.14 -16.26
C GLN A 108 -13.20 13.26 -15.44
N LYS A 109 -13.43 13.29 -14.11
CA LYS A 109 -12.78 14.27 -13.22
C LYS A 109 -11.26 14.14 -13.20
N LYS A 110 -10.74 12.91 -13.25
CA LYS A 110 -9.29 12.64 -13.23
C LYS A 110 -8.61 12.93 -14.56
N ALA A 111 -9.31 12.76 -15.69
CA ALA A 111 -8.76 13.06 -17.02
C ALA A 111 -8.63 14.57 -17.28
N ALA A 112 -9.37 15.41 -16.53
CA ALA A 112 -9.36 16.86 -16.66
C ALA A 112 -8.40 17.57 -15.68
N ALA A 113 -7.73 16.82 -14.81
CA ALA A 113 -6.79 17.31 -13.80
C ALA A 113 -5.35 17.05 -14.24
#